data_AF-A0A062U5I3-F1
#
_entry.id   AF-A0A062U5I3-F1
#
_cell.length_a   1.000
_cell.length_b   1.000
_cell.length_c   1.000
_cell.angle_alpha   90.00
_cell.angle_beta   90.00
_cell.angle_gamma   90.00
#
_symmetry.space_group_name_H-M   'P 1'
#
loop_
_entity.id
_entity.type
_entity.pdbx_description
1 polymer ?
#
loop_
_entity_poly.entity_id
_entity_poly.type
_entity_poly.pdbx_seq_one_letter_code
_entity_poly.pdbx_strand_id
1 'polypeptide(L)' 'MSLRIAQLPDRTPVKLTLSVEPDLASALADYAAIYAETYGTEEKPETLVPVMLETFLASDAGFKRARKAL' A
#
# COMPACT_ATOMS: atom_id res chain seq x y z
N MET A 1 27.63 26.69 -5.70
CA MET A 1 26.85 26.06 -6.78
C MET A 1 25.75 25.23 -6.14
N SER A 2 24.48 25.63 -6.28
CA SER A 2 23.35 24.86 -5.77
C SER A 2 22.94 23.79 -6.78
N LEU A 3 22.79 22.55 -6.30
CA LEU A 3 22.26 21.46 -7.10
C LEU A 3 20.81 21.78 -7.51
N ARG A 4 20.48 21.62 -8.80
CA ARG A 4 19.11 21.78 -9.33
C ARG A 4 18.18 20.64 -8.90
N ILE A 5 18.76 19.56 -8.40
CA ILE A 5 18.04 18.42 -7.85
C ILE A 5 18.05 18.60 -6.34
N ALA A 6 16.86 18.82 -5.77
CA ALA A 6 16.64 18.71 -4.34
C ALA A 6 17.00 17.28 -3.89
N GLN A 7 17.39 17.12 -2.63
CA GLN A 7 17.65 15.81 -2.04
C GLN A 7 16.50 14.85 -2.38
N LEU A 8 16.84 13.68 -2.92
CA LEU A 8 15.85 12.66 -3.20
C LEU A 8 15.10 12.32 -1.91
N PRO A 9 13.76 12.13 -1.97
CA PRO A 9 13.01 11.72 -0.81
C PRO A 9 13.60 10.41 -0.27
N ASP A 10 13.57 10.25 1.06
CA ASP A 10 13.91 8.97 1.67
C ASP A 10 12.95 7.90 1.12
N ARG A 11 13.52 6.86 0.51
CA ARG A 11 12.81 5.71 -0.07
C ARG A 11 13.10 4.43 0.69
N THR A 12 13.74 4.53 1.86
CA THR A 12 14.04 3.38 2.70
C THR A 12 12.73 2.73 3.13
N PRO A 13 12.47 1.47 2.74
CA PRO A 13 11.23 0.80 3.14
C PRO A 13 11.19 0.65 4.67
N VAL A 14 10.07 1.02 5.28
CA VAL A 14 9.83 0.82 6.71
C VAL A 14 9.03 -0.47 6.88
N LYS A 15 9.57 -1.44 7.63
CA LYS A 15 8.86 -2.67 7.95
C LYS A 15 7.80 -2.41 9.02
N LEU A 16 6.53 -2.62 8.68
CA LEU A 16 5.42 -2.60 9.62
C LEU A 16 4.95 -4.04 9.89
N THR A 17 4.92 -4.44 11.16
CA THR A 17 4.31 -5.72 11.58
C THR A 17 2.91 -5.42 12.10
N LEU A 18 1.90 -6.11 11.55
CA LEU A 18 0.49 -5.91 11.86
C LEU A 18 -0.20 -7.26 12.13
N SER A 19 -1.14 -7.26 13.06
CA SER A 19 -2.07 -8.36 13.28
C SER A 19 -3.42 -7.97 12.68
N VAL A 20 -4.05 -8.87 11.94
CA VAL A 20 -5.40 -8.68 11.39
C VAL A 20 -6.35 -9.70 11.98
N GLU A 21 -7.62 -9.34 12.04
CA GLU A 21 -8.69 -10.27 12.40
C GLU A 21 -8.86 -11.37 11.34
N PRO A 22 -9.36 -12.57 11.71
CA PRO A 22 -9.50 -13.70 10.80
C PRO A 22 -10.28 -13.38 9.52
N ASP A 23 -11.34 -12.58 9.63
CA ASP A 23 -12.18 -12.21 8.48
C ASP A 23 -11.39 -11.42 7.43
N LEU A 24 -10.54 -10.50 7.88
CA LEU A 24 -9.67 -9.73 6.99
C LEU A 24 -8.57 -10.61 6.39
N ALA A 25 -8.01 -11.55 7.16
CA ALA A 25 -7.05 -12.51 6.63
C ALA A 25 -7.66 -13.37 5.50
N SER A 26 -8.90 -13.85 5.68
CA SER A 26 -9.61 -14.61 4.65
C SER A 26 -9.86 -13.75 3.41
N ALA A 27 -10.38 -12.54 3.58
CA ALA A 27 -10.66 -11.65 2.45
C ALA A 27 -9.39 -11.29 1.65
N LEU A 28 -8.25 -11.13 2.32
CA LEU A 28 -6.97 -10.89 1.67
C LEU A 28 -6.46 -12.11 0.88
N ALA A 29 -6.69 -13.31 1.39
CA ALA A 29 -6.38 -14.55 0.68
C ALA A 29 -7.24 -14.72 -0.58
N ASP A 30 -8.55 -14.46 -0.45
CA ASP A 30 -9.48 -14.51 -1.59
C ASP A 30 -9.10 -13.48 -2.66
N TYR A 31 -8.72 -12.26 -2.25
CA TYR A 31 -8.25 -11.25 -3.19
C TYR A 31 -6.99 -11.69 -3.94
N ALA A 32 -6.03 -12.30 -3.25
CA ALA A 32 -4.81 -12.82 -3.88
C ALA A 32 -5.12 -13.91 -4.92
N ALA A 33 -6.07 -14.81 -4.63
CA ALA A 33 -6.51 -15.82 -5.57
C ALA A 33 -7.17 -15.20 -6.81
N ILE A 34 -8.07 -14.24 -6.62
CA ILE A 34 -8.73 -13.52 -7.72
C ILE A 34 -7.70 -12.74 -8.56
N TYR A 35 -6.71 -12.11 -7.92
CA TYR A 35 -5.63 -11.41 -8.61
C TYR A 35 -4.84 -12.38 -9.50
N ALA A 36 -4.51 -13.56 -8.99
CA ALA A 36 -3.82 -14.59 -9.77
C ALA A 36 -4.65 -15.09 -10.96
N GLU A 37 -5.94 -15.32 -10.77
CA GLU A 37 -6.86 -15.68 -11.87
C GLU A 37 -6.94 -14.57 -12.93
N THR A 38 -6.96 -13.31 -12.50
CA THR A 38 -7.13 -12.15 -13.39
C THR A 38 -5.87 -11.84 -14.20
N TYR A 39 -4.69 -11.93 -13.57
CA TYR A 39 -3.42 -11.49 -14.15
C TYR A 39 -2.44 -12.62 -14.44
N GLY A 40 -2.81 -13.87 -14.17
CA GLY A 40 -1.96 -15.05 -14.35
C GLY A 40 -0.71 -15.07 -13.48
N THR A 41 -0.65 -14.23 -12.44
CA THR A 41 0.51 -14.07 -11.56
C THR A 41 0.08 -14.24 -10.11
N GLU A 42 0.61 -15.25 -9.45
CA GLU A 42 0.39 -15.45 -8.03
C GLU A 42 1.20 -14.45 -7.21
N GLU A 43 0.49 -13.67 -6.40
CA GLU A 43 1.06 -12.73 -5.46
C GLU A 43 0.51 -13.02 -4.07
N LYS A 44 1.35 -12.87 -3.04
CA LYS A 44 0.89 -13.11 -1.68
C LYS A 44 0.17 -11.88 -1.13
N PRO A 45 -0.77 -12.04 -0.18
CA PRO A 45 -1.38 -10.90 0.50
C PRO A 45 -0.39 -9.84 0.98
N GLU A 46 0.77 -10.24 1.51
CA GLU A 46 1.77 -9.31 2.04
C GLU A 46 2.43 -8.44 0.97
N THR A 47 2.43 -8.87 -0.30
CA THR A 47 2.94 -8.07 -1.43
C THR A 47 1.87 -7.12 -1.96
N LEU A 48 0.60 -7.53 -1.90
CA LEU A 48 -0.54 -6.74 -2.36
C LEU A 48 -0.98 -5.67 -1.35
N VAL A 49 -0.90 -5.95 -0.05
CA VAL A 49 -1.36 -5.06 1.03
C VAL A 49 -0.73 -3.65 0.96
N PRO A 50 0.59 -3.48 0.76
CA PRO A 50 1.17 -2.15 0.60
C PRO A 50 0.54 -1.36 -0.55
N VAL A 51 0.35 -2.00 -1.71
CA VAL A 51 -0.26 -1.39 -2.90
C VAL A 51 -1.72 -1.04 -2.66
N MET A 52 -2.47 -1.91 -1.97
CA MET A 52 -3.86 -1.65 -1.56
C MET A 52 -3.95 -0.43 -0.64
N LEU A 53 -3.07 -0.34 0.37
CA LEU A 53 -3.06 0.78 1.32
C LEU A 53 -2.65 2.10 0.65
N GLU A 54 -1.66 2.08 -0.23
CA GLU A 54 -1.29 3.24 -1.04
C GLU A 54 -2.47 3.72 -1.89
N THR A 55 -3.14 2.79 -2.58
CA THR A 55 -4.32 3.09 -3.40
C THR A 55 -5.46 3.64 -2.56
N PHE A 56 -5.72 3.05 -1.39
CA PHE A 56 -6.73 3.51 -0.44
C PHE A 56 -6.47 4.95 0.00
N LEU A 57 -5.27 5.23 0.54
CA LEU A 57 -4.88 6.57 0.99
C LEU A 57 -4.85 7.59 -0.17
N ALA A 58 -4.47 7.15 -1.36
CA ALA A 58 -4.50 7.96 -2.57
C ALA A 58 -5.92 8.17 -3.12
N SER A 59 -6.92 7.40 -2.71
CA SER A 59 -8.33 7.60 -3.10
C SER A 59 -9.10 8.45 -2.09
N ASP A 60 -8.70 8.46 -0.82
CA ASP A 60 -9.40 9.16 0.25
C ASP A 60 -9.17 10.68 0.22
N ALA A 61 -10.16 11.42 -0.31
CA ALA A 61 -10.14 12.87 -0.38
C ALA A 61 -10.19 13.55 1.01
N GLY A 62 -10.86 12.93 1.99
CA GLY A 62 -10.93 13.44 3.36
C GLY A 62 -9.57 13.36 4.04
N PHE A 63 -8.92 12.20 3.95
CA PHE A 63 -7.55 12.00 4.40
C PHE A 63 -6.58 12.98 3.74
N LYS A 64 -6.65 13.14 2.41
CA LYS A 64 -5.77 14.09 1.69
C LYS A 64 -5.92 15.53 2.18
N ARG A 65 -7.15 15.97 2.47
CA ARG A 65 -7.40 17.34 3.00
C ARG A 65 -6.85 17.48 4.41
N ALA A 66 -7.13 16.52 5.28
CA ALA A 66 -6.62 16.52 6.66
C ALA A 66 -5.08 16.49 6.71
N ARG A 67 -4.44 15.65 5.89
CA ARG A 67 -2.97 15.53 5.84
C ARG A 67 -2.26 16.81 5.37
N LYS A 68 -2.88 17.61 4.51
CA LYS A 68 -2.33 18.91 4.09
C LYS A 68 -2.34 19.96 5.21
N ALA A 69 -3.15 19.75 6.25
CA ALA A 69 -3.27 20.64 7.40
C ALA A 69 -2.42 20.18 8.61
N LEU A 70 -1.72 19.04 8.49
CA LEU A 70 -0.71 18.58 9.45
C LEU A 70 0.64 19.23 9.16
#